data_AF-A0A3S2YMN6-F1
#
_entry.id   AF-A0A3S2YMN6-F1
#
_cell.length_a   1.000
_cell.length_b   1.000
_cell.length_c   1.000
_cell.angle_alpha   90.00
_cell.angle_beta   90.00
_cell.angle_gamma   90.00
#
_symmetry.space_group_name_H-M   'P 1'
#
loop_
_entity.id
_entity.type
_entity.pdbx_description
1 polymer ?
#
loop_
_entity_poly.entity_id
_entity_poly.type
_entity_poly.pdbx_seq_one_letter_code
_entity_poly.pdbx_strand_id
1 'polypeptide(L)'
;MATLEHDWVLLEPGMRLPAHLVPAEQRWIELSDGRVTVYGVCPVDATQQCRIEHRLACAGQALPDLWPWLTTLRGDARLPDVG
;
A
#
# COMPACT_ATOMS: atom_id res chain seq x y z
N MET A 1 -21.44 6.12 21.63
CA MET A 1 -20.56 4.93 21.58
C MET A 1 -20.09 4.80 20.14
N ALA A 2 -18.83 5.15 19.86
CA ALA A 2 -18.25 4.87 18.56
C ALA A 2 -17.96 3.36 18.52
N THR A 3 -18.76 2.62 17.77
CA THR A 3 -18.34 1.30 17.33
C THR A 3 -17.05 1.50 16.55
N LEU A 4 -15.95 0.88 16.98
CA LEU A 4 -14.80 0.67 16.12
C LEU A 4 -15.34 -0.16 14.96
N GLU A 5 -15.77 0.50 13.88
CA GLU A 5 -16.13 -0.15 12.64
C GLU A 5 -14.87 -0.89 12.22
N HIS A 6 -14.86 -2.21 12.37
CA HIS A 6 -13.82 -3.03 11.76
C HIS A 6 -14.11 -2.98 10.27
N ASP A 7 -13.46 -2.05 9.58
CA ASP A 7 -13.36 -2.04 8.13
C ASP A 7 -12.57 -3.29 7.72
N TRP A 8 -13.28 -4.29 7.21
CA TRP A 8 -12.67 -5.48 6.64
C TRP A 8 -12.30 -5.19 5.19
N VAL A 9 -11.06 -5.50 4.83
CA VAL A 9 -10.59 -5.42 3.45
C VAL A 9 -10.39 -6.82 2.87
N LEU A 10 -10.75 -6.99 1.59
CA LEU A 10 -10.43 -8.20 0.85
C LEU A 10 -9.06 -8.02 0.18
N LEU A 11 -8.09 -8.89 0.50
CA LEU A 11 -6.77 -8.91 -0.13
C LEU A 11 -6.77 -9.82 -1.37
N GLU A 12 -6.01 -9.44 -2.39
CA GLU A 12 -5.87 -10.24 -3.61
C GLU A 12 -5.25 -11.61 -3.30
N PRO A 13 -5.94 -12.73 -3.62
CA PRO A 13 -5.40 -14.07 -3.42
C PRO A 13 -4.23 -14.34 -4.37
N GLY A 14 -3.17 -14.99 -3.87
CA GLY A 14 -2.05 -15.44 -4.69
C GLY A 14 -1.11 -14.34 -5.23
N MET A 15 -1.44 -13.06 -5.05
CA MET A 15 -0.59 -11.95 -5.47
C MET A 15 0.26 -11.43 -4.31
N ARG A 16 1.58 -11.40 -4.53
CA ARG A 16 2.58 -10.75 -3.67
C ARG A 16 3.42 -9.82 -4.52
N LEU A 17 3.62 -8.59 -4.08
CA LEU A 17 4.36 -7.56 -4.79
C LEU A 17 5.53 -7.06 -3.94
N PRO A 18 6.64 -6.64 -4.54
CA PRO A 18 7.68 -5.92 -3.81
C PRO A 18 7.09 -4.66 -3.17
N ALA A 19 7.26 -4.52 -1.86
CA ALA A 19 6.64 -3.46 -1.07
C ALA A 19 7.09 -2.05 -1.52
N HIS A 20 8.27 -1.91 -2.12
CA HIS A 20 8.77 -0.63 -2.62
C HIS A 20 8.06 -0.14 -3.91
N LEU A 21 7.26 -1.00 -4.56
CA LEU A 21 6.47 -0.65 -5.75
C LEU A 21 5.03 -0.25 -5.43
N VAL A 22 4.61 -0.37 -4.17
CA VAL A 22 3.22 -0.22 -3.73
C VAL A 22 3.11 0.98 -2.79
N PRO A 23 2.00 1.76 -2.83
CA PRO A 23 1.77 2.88 -1.90
C PRO A 23 1.82 2.47 -0.44
N ALA A 24 2.34 3.35 0.43
CA ALA A 24 2.41 3.08 1.86
C ALA A 24 1.06 2.67 2.47
N GLU A 25 0.02 3.36 2.05
CA GLU A 25 -1.36 3.21 2.50
C GLU A 25 -2.06 1.97 1.89
N GLN A 26 -1.47 1.37 0.86
CA GLN A 26 -2.04 0.21 0.15
C GLN A 26 -1.19 -1.06 0.32
N ARG A 27 -0.09 -0.98 1.08
CA ARG A 27 0.76 -2.11 1.43
C ARG A 27 0.21 -2.81 2.65
N TRP A 28 -0.18 -4.06 2.44
CA TRP A 28 -0.60 -4.96 3.50
C TRP A 28 0.53 -5.94 3.79
N ILE A 29 1.18 -5.80 4.96
CA ILE A 29 2.32 -6.65 5.36
C ILE A 29 1.80 -7.79 6.23
N GLU A 30 2.10 -9.01 5.79
CA GLU A 30 1.82 -10.23 6.54
C GLU A 30 2.87 -10.37 7.65
N LEU A 31 2.40 -10.40 8.89
CA LEU A 31 3.20 -10.65 10.07
C LEU A 31 3.41 -12.16 10.24
N SER A 32 4.42 -12.54 11.01
CA SER A 32 4.78 -13.95 11.27
C SER A 32 3.65 -14.77 11.93
N ASP A 33 2.67 -14.10 12.55
CA ASP A 33 1.49 -14.72 13.17
C ASP A 33 0.29 -14.83 12.21
N GLY A 34 0.49 -14.54 10.91
CA GLY A 34 -0.54 -14.59 9.88
C GLY A 34 -1.50 -13.40 9.89
N ARG A 35 -1.32 -12.42 10.78
CA ARG A 35 -2.06 -11.15 10.73
C ARG A 35 -1.51 -10.27 9.63
N VAL A 36 -2.35 -9.37 9.13
CA VAL A 36 -1.96 -8.40 8.11
C VAL A 36 -2.22 -7.00 8.61
N THR A 37 -1.27 -6.09 8.42
CA THR A 37 -1.37 -4.70 8.85
C THR A 37 -0.95 -3.73 7.74
N VAL A 38 -1.57 -2.54 7.71
CA VAL A 38 -1.15 -1.46 6.80
C VAL A 38 0.14 -0.87 7.31
N TYR A 39 1.20 -0.99 6.53
CA TYR A 39 2.50 -0.45 6.89
C TYR A 39 2.72 0.91 6.20
N GLY A 40 2.20 1.96 6.85
CA GLY A 40 2.25 3.34 6.37
C GLY A 40 3.60 4.05 6.47
N VAL A 41 4.66 3.36 6.91
CA VAL A 41 5.98 3.98 7.18
C VAL A 41 7.00 3.57 6.10
N CYS A 42 7.86 4.51 5.71
CA CYS A 42 8.96 4.35 4.75
C CYS A 42 10.30 4.54 5.51
N PRO A 43 11.38 3.81 5.20
CA PRO A 43 11.53 2.84 4.11
C PRO A 43 11.13 1.40 4.49
N VAL A 44 10.53 0.71 3.52
CA VAL A 44 10.43 -0.75 3.55
C VAL A 44 11.69 -1.33 2.93
N ASP A 45 12.15 -2.46 3.45
CA ASP A 45 13.23 -3.22 2.82
C ASP A 45 12.83 -3.61 1.39
N ALA A 46 13.77 -3.51 0.44
CA ALA A 46 13.48 -3.75 -0.99
C ALA A 46 13.07 -5.21 -1.27
N THR A 47 13.47 -6.14 -0.41
CA THR A 47 13.11 -7.57 -0.48
C THR A 47 11.76 -7.86 0.17
N GLN A 48 11.22 -6.93 0.96
CA GLN A 48 9.95 -7.12 1.64
C GLN A 48 8.81 -7.22 0.61
N GLN A 49 7.97 -8.23 0.79
CA GLN A 49 6.77 -8.43 -0.02
C GLN A 49 5.54 -7.91 0.72
N CYS A 50 4.58 -7.39 -0.03
CA CYS A 50 3.28 -6.99 0.47
C CYS A 50 2.15 -7.64 -0.33
N ARG A 51 0.95 -7.59 0.26
CA ARG A 51 -0.31 -7.85 -0.41
C ARG A 51 -0.99 -6.52 -0.72
N ILE A 52 -1.96 -6.56 -1.62
CA ILE A 52 -2.80 -5.42 -1.99
C ILE A 52 -4.27 -5.81 -1.88
N GLU A 53 -5.13 -4.81 -1.80
CA GLU A 53 -6.58 -5.00 -1.81
C GLU A 53 -7.03 -5.53 -3.18
N HIS A 54 -7.99 -6.46 -3.18
CA HIS A 54 -8.55 -7.04 -4.42
C HIS A 54 -9.06 -5.97 -5.38
N ARG A 55 -9.63 -4.87 -4.86
CA ARG A 55 -10.13 -3.76 -5.69
C ARG A 55 -9.07 -3.10 -6.58
N LEU A 56 -7.79 -3.23 -6.22
CA LEU A 56 -6.67 -2.69 -6.98
C LEU A 56 -6.18 -3.67 -8.07
N ALA A 57 -6.45 -4.96 -7.91
CA ALA A 57 -6.05 -6.01 -8.83
C ALA A 57 -7.19 -6.47 -9.77
N CYS A 58 -8.44 -6.27 -9.36
CA CYS A 58 -9.61 -6.76 -10.08
C CYS A 58 -9.84 -6.01 -11.39
N ALA A 59 -9.63 -6.68 -12.52
CA ALA A 59 -9.85 -6.11 -13.86
C ALA A 59 -11.31 -5.69 -14.13
N GLY A 60 -12.27 -6.24 -13.38
CA GLY A 60 -13.68 -5.90 -13.48
C GLY A 60 -14.08 -4.64 -12.70
N GLN A 61 -13.15 -4.03 -11.96
CA GLN A 61 -13.42 -2.84 -11.14
C GLN A 61 -12.68 -1.62 -11.68
N ALA A 62 -13.33 -0.47 -11.59
CA ALA A 62 -12.65 0.80 -11.84
C ALA A 62 -11.64 1.03 -10.71
N LEU A 63 -10.39 1.34 -11.07
CA LEU A 63 -9.39 1.70 -10.09
C LEU A 63 -9.80 3.01 -9.41
N PRO A 64 -9.55 3.15 -8.09
CA PRO A 64 -9.66 4.45 -7.44
C PRO A 64 -8.68 5.43 -8.08
N ASP A 65 -8.85 6.73 -7.84
CA ASP A 65 -7.86 7.70 -8.30
C ASP A 65 -6.53 7.47 -7.59
N LEU A 66 -5.61 6.82 -8.28
CA LEU A 66 -4.25 6.53 -7.83
C LEU A 66 -3.29 7.67 -8.16
N TRP A 67 -3.76 8.73 -8.85
CA TRP A 67 -2.94 9.86 -9.24
C TRP A 67 -2.27 10.58 -8.06
N PRO A 68 -2.94 10.81 -6.90
CA PRO A 68 -2.29 11.38 -5.72
C PRO A 68 -1.06 10.56 -5.27
N TRP A 69 -1.18 9.24 -5.29
CA TRP A 69 -0.06 8.35 -4.98
C TRP A 69 1.07 8.42 -6.02
N LEU A 70 0.73 8.38 -7.31
CA LEU A 70 1.71 8.52 -8.39
C LEU A 70 2.45 9.86 -8.34
N THR A 71 1.78 10.93 -7.89
CA THR A 71 2.40 12.23 -7.67
C THR A 71 3.31 12.24 -6.44
N THR A 72 2.95 11.57 -5.34
CA THR A 72 3.82 11.41 -4.17
C THR A 72 5.08 10.62 -4.52
N LEU A 73 4.97 9.54 -5.31
CA LEU A 73 6.13 8.78 -5.78
C LEU A 73 7.06 9.58 -6.70
N ARG A 74 6.51 10.52 -7.48
CA ARG A 74 7.32 11.44 -8.32
C ARG A 74 7.78 12.70 -7.59
N GLY A 75 7.24 12.99 -6.41
CA GLY A 75 7.18 14.34 -5.84
C GLY A 75 8.34 14.78 -4.95
N ASP A 76 9.15 13.88 -4.39
CA ASP A 76 10.26 14.25 -3.49
C ASP A 76 11.67 13.99 -4.08
N ALA A 77 11.79 13.79 -5.40
CA ALA A 77 13.08 13.84 -6.08
C ALA A 77 13.57 15.29 -6.32
N ARG A 78 13.09 16.26 -5.54
CA ARG A 78 13.66 17.61 -5.51
C ARG A 78 14.56 17.69 -4.27
N LEU A 79 15.85 17.45 -4.48
CA LEU A 79 16.90 17.85 -3.54
C LEU A 79 16.58 19.27 -3.04
N PRO A 80 16.61 19.55 -1.74
CA PRO A 80 16.45 20.91 -1.26
C PRO A 80 17.54 21.77 -1.90
N ASP A 81 17.13 22.78 -2.65
CA ASP A 81 17.99 23.85 -3.13
C ASP A 81 18.63 24.50 -1.90
N VAL A 82 19.93 24.34 -1.73
CA VAL A 82 20.68 25.05 -0.69
C VAL A 82 20.89 26.48 -1.21
N GLY A 83 20.00 27.37 -0.77
CA GLY A 83 20.13 28.82 -0.90
C GLY A 83 20.34 29.45 0.45
#